data_AF-E3NKZ2-F1
#
_entry.id   AF-E3NKZ2-F1
#
_cell.length_a   1.000
_cell.length_b   1.000
_cell.length_c   1.000
_cell.angle_alpha   90.00
_cell.angle_beta   90.00
_cell.angle_gamma   90.00
#
_symmetry.space_group_name_H-M   'P 1'
#
loop_
_entity.id
_entity.type
_entity.pdbx_description
1 polymer ?
#
loop_
_entity_poly.entity_id
_entity_poly.type
_entity_poly.pdbx_seq_one_letter_code
_entity_poly.pdbx_strand_id
1 'polypeptide(L)'
;MSDMSDTEDQSTTSEGKFDPKRHAREQHNALERRRRDNIKDMYTSLREVVPDTNGERVQASRAVILKKAIETIEKGHTESAALSAEINQQEAKNAKLREEVFWLKSIQLIFK
;
A
#
# COMPACT_ATOMS: atom_id res chain seq x y z
N MET A 1 33.41 -31.37 -57.12
CA MET A 1 33.70 -30.46 -58.25
C MET A 1 32.34 -29.98 -58.73
N SER A 2 31.84 -28.76 -58.51
CA SER A 2 32.43 -27.45 -58.16
C SER A 2 31.29 -26.63 -57.52
N ASP A 3 31.39 -26.18 -56.26
CA ASP A 3 31.66 -24.80 -55.84
C ASP A 3 31.13 -23.69 -56.76
N MET A 4 30.06 -23.02 -56.32
CA MET A 4 29.74 -21.61 -56.63
C MET A 4 28.90 -21.06 -55.46
N SER A 5 29.59 -20.61 -54.42
CA SER A 5 29.06 -19.67 -53.43
C SER A 5 28.94 -18.28 -54.07
N ASP A 6 27.73 -17.90 -54.49
CA ASP A 6 27.43 -16.54 -54.93
C ASP A 6 26.93 -15.72 -53.72
N THR A 7 27.91 -15.17 -53.00
CA THR A 7 27.69 -14.20 -51.93
C THR A 7 27.55 -12.83 -52.58
N GLU A 8 26.32 -12.45 -52.93
CA GLU A 8 25.98 -11.06 -53.21
C GLU A 8 25.84 -10.31 -51.87
N ASP A 9 26.97 -9.78 -51.39
CA ASP A 9 27.03 -8.69 -50.42
C ASP A 9 26.48 -7.42 -51.07
N GLN A 10 25.16 -7.24 -51.03
CA GLN A 10 24.54 -5.93 -51.22
C GLN A 10 24.40 -5.21 -49.89
N SER A 11 25.53 -4.64 -49.48
CA SER A 11 25.60 -3.45 -48.64
C SER A 11 24.90 -2.27 -49.35
N THR A 12 23.57 -2.27 -49.31
CA THR A 12 22.76 -1.10 -49.63
C THR A 12 22.25 -0.48 -48.33
N THR A 13 22.96 0.58 -47.91
CA THR A 13 22.40 1.65 -47.08
C THR A 13 20.99 1.98 -47.54
N SER A 14 19.99 1.54 -46.78
CA SER A 14 18.63 2.04 -46.90
C SER A 14 18.19 2.53 -45.53
N GLU A 15 18.05 3.85 -45.47
CA GLU A 15 17.45 4.65 -44.41
C GLU A 15 16.27 3.93 -43.75
N GLY A 16 16.18 4.11 -42.43
CA GLY A 16 15.26 3.39 -41.54
C GLY A 16 13.88 3.14 -42.15
N LYS A 17 13.67 1.90 -42.65
CA LYS A 17 12.33 1.38 -42.86
C LYS A 17 11.62 1.42 -41.50
N PHE A 18 10.71 2.36 -41.35
CA PHE A 18 9.76 2.41 -40.25
C PHE A 18 9.01 1.07 -40.25
N ASP A 19 9.46 0.13 -39.43
CA ASP A 19 8.74 -1.11 -39.18
C ASP A 19 7.66 -0.77 -38.14
N PRO A 20 6.39 -0.62 -38.54
CA PRO A 20 5.33 -0.20 -37.63
C PRO A 20 5.14 -1.21 -36.49
N LYS A 21 5.48 -2.49 -36.71
CA LYS A 21 5.40 -3.53 -35.68
C LYS A 21 6.51 -3.35 -34.65
N ARG A 22 7.72 -2.99 -35.09
CA ARG A 22 8.82 -2.68 -34.18
C ARG A 22 8.51 -1.44 -33.34
N HIS A 23 8.01 -0.37 -33.97
CA HIS A 23 7.62 0.85 -33.27
C HIS A 23 6.49 0.61 -32.25
N ALA A 24 5.47 -0.20 -32.60
CA ALA A 24 4.42 -0.59 -31.67
C ALA A 24 4.95 -1.37 -30.45
N ARG A 25 5.91 -2.30 -30.65
CA ARG A 25 6.56 -3.02 -29.55
C ARG A 25 7.39 -2.08 -28.67
N GLU A 26 8.10 -1.12 -29.27
CA GLU A 26 8.89 -0.13 -28.54
C GLU A 26 8.00 0.78 -27.67
N GLN A 27 6.87 1.25 -28.21
CA GLN A 27 5.86 2.01 -27.47
C GLN A 27 5.26 1.20 -26.31
N HIS A 28 4.87 -0.05 -26.57
CA HIS A 28 4.36 -0.95 -25.53
C HIS A 28 5.39 -1.16 -24.40
N ASN A 29 6.66 -1.39 -24.75
CA ASN A 29 7.74 -1.53 -23.78
C ASN A 29 7.98 -0.25 -22.97
N ALA A 30 7.88 0.92 -23.60
CA ALA A 30 7.97 2.20 -22.91
C ALA A 30 6.82 2.40 -21.92
N LEU A 31 5.59 2.08 -22.31
CA LEU A 31 4.42 2.15 -21.44
C LEU A 31 4.57 1.21 -20.23
N GLU A 32 5.00 -0.03 -20.45
CA GLU A 32 5.17 -1.00 -19.37
C GLU A 32 6.32 -0.64 -18.41
N ARG A 33 7.37 0.03 -18.89
CA ARG A 33 8.40 0.61 -18.01
C ARG A 33 7.79 1.68 -17.10
N ARG A 34 7.04 2.64 -17.68
CA ARG A 34 6.36 3.68 -16.90
C ARG A 34 5.38 3.08 -15.87
N ARG A 35 4.64 2.03 -16.24
CA ARG A 35 3.74 1.31 -15.32
C ARG A 35 4.53 0.68 -14.16
N ARG A 36 5.66 0.05 -14.43
CA ARG A 36 6.53 -0.56 -13.41
C ARG A 36 7.16 0.46 -12.48
N ASP A 37 7.56 1.62 -12.99
CA ASP A 37 8.10 2.71 -12.19
C ASP A 37 7.02 3.27 -11.25
N ASN A 38 5.81 3.52 -11.76
CA ASN A 38 4.69 3.95 -10.92
C ASN A 38 4.39 2.95 -9.79
N ILE A 39 4.36 1.64 -10.09
CA ILE A 39 4.18 0.61 -9.06
C ILE A 39 5.31 0.64 -8.04
N LYS A 40 6.55 0.80 -8.48
CA LYS A 40 7.70 0.90 -7.57
C LYS A 40 7.57 2.10 -6.63
N ASP A 41 7.13 3.24 -7.14
CA ASP A 41 6.89 4.44 -6.33
C ASP A 41 5.78 4.20 -5.31
N MET A 42 4.66 3.56 -5.70
CA MET A 42 3.60 3.18 -4.77
C MET A 42 4.09 2.25 -3.64
N TYR A 43 4.99 1.30 -3.94
CA TYR A 43 5.60 0.45 -2.91
C TYR A 43 6.51 1.24 -1.96
N THR A 44 7.23 2.24 -2.48
CA THR A 44 8.05 3.14 -1.65
C THR A 44 7.16 3.92 -0.70
N SER A 45 6.10 4.56 -1.19
CA SER A 45 5.16 5.30 -0.35
C SER A 45 4.44 4.41 0.67
N LEU A 46 4.04 3.18 0.28
CA LEU A 46 3.43 2.24 1.21
C LEU A 46 4.40 1.84 2.33
N ARG A 47 5.67 1.62 1.99
CA ARG A 47 6.70 1.29 3.00
C ARG A 47 6.86 2.40 4.03
N GLU A 48 6.83 3.66 3.62
CA GLU A 48 7.00 4.79 4.54
C GLU A 48 5.90 4.89 5.60
N VAL A 49 4.68 4.44 5.27
CA VAL A 49 3.53 4.50 6.19
C VAL A 49 3.31 3.21 6.99
N VAL A 50 3.89 2.08 6.57
CA VAL A 50 3.74 0.79 7.27
C VAL A 50 4.81 0.66 8.37
N PRO A 51 4.41 0.59 9.66
CA PRO A 51 5.34 0.43 10.78
C PRO A 51 6.25 -0.79 10.65
N ASP A 52 7.42 -0.76 11.31
CA ASP A 52 8.41 -1.85 11.38
C ASP A 52 9.05 -2.31 10.06
N THR A 53 8.79 -1.61 8.94
CA THR A 53 9.52 -1.82 7.67
C THR A 53 10.81 -0.96 7.57
N ASN A 54 11.11 -0.23 8.66
CA ASN A 54 12.21 0.74 8.78
C ASN A 54 13.43 0.23 9.58
N GLY A 55 13.41 -1.02 10.08
CA GLY A 55 14.58 -1.67 10.66
C GLY A 55 15.70 -1.91 9.62
N GLU A 56 16.96 -1.83 10.07
CA GLU A 56 18.17 -1.58 9.27
C GLU A 56 18.22 -2.17 7.84
N ARG A 57 18.28 -1.24 6.88
CA ARG A 57 19.06 -1.28 5.62
C ARG A 57 18.78 -2.36 4.57
N VAL A 58 17.87 -3.30 4.78
CA VAL A 58 17.47 -4.21 3.70
C VAL A 58 16.11 -3.80 3.20
N GLN A 59 16.05 -3.39 1.92
CA GLN A 59 14.83 -3.14 1.17
C GLN A 59 13.79 -4.23 1.51
N ALA A 60 12.79 -3.88 2.32
CA ALA A 60 11.71 -4.82 2.63
C ALA A 60 11.14 -5.29 1.29
N SER A 61 11.13 -6.61 1.07
CA SER A 61 10.65 -7.15 -0.20
C SER A 61 9.18 -6.74 -0.41
N ARG A 62 8.73 -6.66 -1.67
CA ARG A 62 7.33 -6.32 -1.98
C ARG A 62 6.34 -7.20 -1.19
N ALA A 63 6.65 -8.49 -1.06
CA ALA A 63 5.84 -9.42 -0.27
C ALA A 63 5.79 -9.05 1.23
N VAL A 64 6.93 -8.64 1.81
CA VAL A 64 6.99 -8.20 3.21
C VAL A 64 6.19 -6.92 3.41
N ILE A 65 6.33 -5.94 2.51
CA ILE A 65 5.56 -4.68 2.58
C ILE A 65 4.06 -4.97 2.57
N LEU A 66 3.59 -5.81 1.65
CA LEU A 66 2.17 -6.18 1.58
C LEU A 66 1.72 -6.92 2.85
N LYS A 67 2.50 -7.89 3.32
CA LYS A 67 2.17 -8.65 4.53
C LYS A 67 2.04 -7.73 5.75
N LYS A 68 3.00 -6.83 5.94
CA LYS A 68 2.99 -5.87 7.05
C LYS A 68 1.87 -4.84 6.94
N ALA A 69 1.53 -4.42 5.72
CA ALA A 69 0.38 -3.55 5.50
C ALA A 69 -0.93 -4.23 5.94
N ILE A 70 -1.13 -5.51 5.57
CA ILE A 70 -2.30 -6.30 6.00
C ILE A 70 -2.33 -6.40 7.53
N GLU A 71 -1.22 -6.83 8.14
CA GLU A 71 -1.11 -6.95 9.61
C GLU A 71 -1.43 -5.62 10.32
N THR A 72 -0.99 -4.50 9.77
CA THR A 72 -1.22 -3.16 10.34
C THR A 72 -2.71 -2.77 10.26
N ILE A 73 -3.37 -3.06 9.14
CA ILE A 73 -4.80 -2.78 8.95
C ILE A 73 -5.64 -3.65 9.90
N GLU A 74 -5.36 -4.95 9.97
CA GLU A 74 -6.06 -5.87 10.86
C GLU A 74 -5.88 -5.47 12.34
N LYS A 75 -4.65 -5.12 12.73
CA LYS A 75 -4.36 -4.57 14.05
C LYS A 75 -5.16 -3.30 14.31
N GLY A 76 -5.17 -2.35 13.38
CA GLY A 76 -5.96 -1.12 13.50
C GLY A 76 -7.47 -1.37 13.68
N HIS A 77 -8.04 -2.35 12.97
CA HIS A 77 -9.44 -2.73 13.15
C HIS A 77 -9.72 -3.30 14.54
N THR A 78 -8.87 -4.21 15.01
CA THR A 78 -9.02 -4.81 16.35
C THR A 78 -8.85 -3.78 17.47
N GLU A 79 -7.86 -2.90 17.37
CA GLU A 79 -7.63 -1.79 18.31
C GLU A 79 -8.80 -0.81 18.31
N SER A 80 -9.31 -0.42 17.13
CA SER A 80 -10.47 0.47 17.04
C SER A 80 -11.72 -0.16 17.64
N ALA A 81 -11.95 -1.46 17.46
CA ALA A 81 -13.07 -2.16 18.07
C ALA A 81 -12.94 -2.23 19.61
N ALA A 82 -11.74 -2.51 20.11
CA ALA A 82 -11.45 -2.52 21.55
C ALA A 82 -11.64 -1.13 22.19
N LEU A 83 -11.13 -0.07 21.54
CA LEU A 83 -11.31 1.31 22.01
C LEU A 83 -12.79 1.71 22.02
N SER A 84 -13.57 1.33 21.00
CA SER A 84 -15.02 1.57 20.97
C SER A 84 -15.73 0.85 22.11
N ALA A 85 -15.38 -0.41 22.39
CA ALA A 85 -15.93 -1.15 23.52
C ALA A 85 -15.59 -0.50 24.87
N GLU A 86 -14.35 -0.02 25.03
CA GLU A 86 -13.92 0.69 26.24
C GLU A 86 -14.68 2.01 26.42
N ILE A 87 -14.86 2.80 25.36
CA ILE A 87 -15.66 4.03 25.39
C ILE A 87 -17.07 3.74 25.88
N ASN A 88 -17.75 2.74 25.29
CA ASN A 88 -19.10 2.36 25.70
C ASN A 88 -19.16 1.92 27.17
N GLN A 89 -18.14 1.17 27.63
CA GLN A 89 -18.07 0.75 29.03
C GLN A 89 -17.89 1.95 29.97
N GLN A 90 -17.03 2.91 29.61
CA GLN A 90 -16.79 4.11 30.41
C GLN A 90 -18.00 5.04 30.43
N GLU A 91 -18.72 5.17 29.32
CA GLU A 91 -19.99 5.90 29.27
C GLU A 91 -21.05 5.27 30.18
N ALA A 92 -21.18 3.94 30.17
CA ALA A 92 -22.10 3.23 31.06
C ALA A 92 -21.73 3.40 32.55
N LYS A 93 -20.43 3.34 32.89
CA LYS A 93 -19.94 3.63 34.26
C LYS A 93 -20.26 5.07 34.67
N ASN A 94 -19.99 6.02 33.78
CA ASN A 94 -20.27 7.44 34.03
C ASN A 94 -21.77 7.71 34.22
N ALA A 95 -22.64 7.05 33.45
CA ALA A 95 -24.09 7.19 33.60
C ALA A 95 -24.54 6.74 35.01
N LYS A 96 -24.07 5.59 35.48
CA LYS A 96 -24.38 5.08 36.83
C LYS A 96 -23.89 6.02 37.94
N LEU A 97 -22.66 6.51 37.83
CA LEU A 97 -22.10 7.46 38.80
C LEU A 97 -22.88 8.77 38.83
N ARG A 98 -23.36 9.25 37.67
CA ARG A 98 -24.21 10.45 37.60
C ARG A 98 -25.55 10.24 38.29
N GLU A 99 -26.17 9.07 38.11
CA GLU A 99 -27.39 8.68 38.83
C GLU A 99 -27.18 8.65 40.35
N GLU A 100 -26.11 8.03 40.81
CA GLU A 100 -25.78 7.94 42.23
C GLU A 100 -25.55 9.33 42.84
N VAL A 101 -24.79 10.19 42.16
CA VAL A 101 -24.58 11.58 42.57
C VAL A 101 -25.90 12.34 42.63
N PHE A 102 -26.80 12.13 41.67
CA PHE A 102 -28.13 12.74 41.68
C PHE A 102 -28.96 12.30 42.89
N TRP A 103 -29.00 11.00 43.18
CA TRP A 103 -29.70 10.44 44.33
C TRP A 103 -29.18 10.98 45.65
N LEU A 104 -27.86 10.96 45.85
CA LEU A 104 -27.23 11.46 47.07
C LEU A 104 -27.52 12.96 47.29
N LYS A 105 -27.46 13.77 46.22
CA LYS A 105 -27.80 15.20 46.30
C LYS A 105 -29.27 15.42 46.65
N SER A 106 -30.17 14.62 46.10
CA SER A 106 -31.60 14.72 46.36
C SER A 106 -31.93 14.38 47.81
N ILE A 107 -31.33 13.32 48.34
CA ILE A 107 -31.45 12.93 49.75
C ILE A 107 -30.93 14.05 50.66
N GLN A 108 -29.75 14.62 50.37
CA GLN A 108 -29.19 15.70 51.17
C GLN A 108 -30.06 16.97 51.19
N LEU A 109 -30.85 17.21 50.14
CA LEU A 109 -31.77 18.34 50.08
C LEU A 109 -33.04 18.12 50.93
N ILE A 110 -33.48 16.87 51.08
CA ILE A 110 -34.63 16.51 51.93
C ILE A 110 -34.31 16.68 53.42
N PHE A 111 -33.05 16.46 53.81
CA PHE A 111 -32.59 16.53 55.20
C PHE A 111 -32.04 17.92 55.60
N LYS A 112 -32.17 18.94 54.75
CA LYS A 112 -31.86 20.35 55.06
C LYS A 112 -33.13 21.15 55.28
#